data_AF-A0A645EJ73-F1
#
_entry.id   AF-A0A645EJ73-F1
#
_cell.length_a   1.000
_cell.length_b   1.000
_cell.length_c   1.000
_cell.angle_alpha   90.00
_cell.angle_beta   90.00
_cell.angle_gamma   90.00
#
_symmetry.space_group_name_H-M   'P 1'
#
loop_
_entity.id
_entity.type
_entity.pdbx_description
1 polymer ?
#
loop_
_entity_poly.entity_id
_entity_poly.type
_entity_poly.pdbx_seq_one_letter_code
_entity_poly.pdbx_strand_id
1 'polypeptide(L)'
;MIRHGWIEHEKERICSYNFYTEDRQIAFYAPSVSDNLRGKGLSGYILQHILGELRDMGVERVFLWGGVKSQNTPAVKFYLKNGFYKIGEFEFDGLNYDMVKYI
;
A
#
# COMPACT_ATOMS: atom_id res chain seq x y z
N MET A 1 -8.20 -1.37 5.94
CA MET A 1 -8.04 -2.83 5.89
C MET A 1 -6.57 -3.15 5.67
N ILE A 2 -6.10 -4.23 6.30
CA ILE A 2 -4.75 -4.79 6.12
C ILE A 2 -4.93 -6.28 5.87
N ARG A 3 -4.11 -6.85 4.99
CA ARG A 3 -4.04 -8.28 4.74
C ARG A 3 -2.59 -8.72 4.78
N HIS A 4 -2.23 -9.62 5.69
CA HIS A 4 -0.92 -10.29 5.72
C HIS A 4 -0.90 -11.43 4.69
N GLY A 5 0.22 -11.63 4.00
CA GLY A 5 0.35 -12.62 2.94
C GLY A 5 -0.21 -12.20 1.58
N TRP A 6 -0.08 -13.09 0.60
CA TRP A 6 -0.51 -12.82 -0.77
C TRP A 6 -2.03 -12.70 -0.88
N ILE A 7 -2.46 -11.86 -1.83
CA ILE A 7 -3.83 -11.81 -2.35
C ILE A 7 -3.77 -12.32 -3.78
N GLU A 8 -4.55 -13.36 -4.09
CA GLU A 8 -4.46 -14.08 -5.38
C GLU A 8 -4.54 -13.13 -6.58
N HIS A 9 -5.52 -12.21 -6.58
CA HIS A 9 -5.72 -11.24 -7.65
C HIS A 9 -4.63 -10.16 -7.76
N GLU A 10 -3.82 -9.97 -6.73
CA GLU A 10 -2.70 -9.01 -6.74
C GLU A 10 -1.39 -9.69 -7.16
N LYS A 11 -1.27 -10.99 -6.90
CA LYS A 11 -0.02 -11.75 -7.00
C LYS A 11 0.60 -11.68 -8.38
N GLU A 12 -0.18 -11.97 -9.42
CA GLU A 12 0.31 -11.92 -10.80
C GLU A 12 0.87 -10.53 -11.15
N ARG A 13 0.11 -9.48 -10.82
CA ARG A 13 0.47 -8.09 -11.11
C ARG A 13 1.74 -7.68 -10.37
N ILE A 14 1.83 -7.94 -9.07
CA ILE A 14 3.00 -7.56 -8.26
C ILE A 14 4.25 -8.38 -8.63
N CYS A 15 4.10 -9.68 -8.91
CA CYS A 15 5.20 -10.52 -9.38
C CYS A 15 5.75 -10.06 -10.74
N SER A 16 4.92 -9.46 -11.60
CA SER A 16 5.36 -8.91 -12.90
C SER A 16 6.39 -7.77 -12.75
N TYR A 17 6.46 -7.14 -11.57
CA TYR A 17 7.46 -6.12 -11.22
C TYR A 17 8.70 -6.72 -10.52
N ASN A 18 8.93 -8.03 -10.64
CA ASN A 18 10.05 -8.78 -10.06
C ASN A 18 10.03 -8.88 -8.52
N PHE A 19 8.85 -8.83 -7.90
CA PHE A 19 8.69 -9.12 -6.47
C PHE A 19 8.37 -10.59 -6.24
N TYR A 20 9.38 -11.35 -5.82
CA TYR A 20 9.23 -12.74 -5.38
C TYR A 20 9.49 -12.80 -3.88
N THR A 21 8.42 -13.02 -3.10
CA THR A 21 8.46 -12.95 -1.63
C THR A 21 7.60 -14.04 -1.02
N GLU A 22 7.96 -14.46 0.20
CA GLU A 22 7.14 -15.36 1.00
C GLU A 22 5.96 -14.59 1.61
N ASP A 23 4.82 -15.27 1.81
CA ASP A 23 3.62 -14.67 2.43
C ASP A 23 3.93 -13.93 3.74
N ARG A 24 4.79 -14.51 4.58
CA ARG A 24 5.14 -13.90 5.87
C ARG A 24 5.83 -12.54 5.76
N GLN A 25 6.51 -12.28 4.64
CA GLN A 25 7.32 -11.08 4.43
C GLN A 25 6.52 -9.90 3.88
N ILE A 26 5.23 -10.09 3.57
CA ILE A 26 4.43 -9.08 2.89
C ILE A 26 3.10 -8.80 3.56
N ALA A 27 2.61 -7.59 3.35
CA ALA A 27 1.23 -7.22 3.62
C ALA A 27 0.68 -6.28 2.55
N PHE A 28 -0.64 -6.25 2.46
CA PHE A 28 -1.42 -5.37 1.58
C PHE A 28 -2.24 -4.42 2.43
N TYR A 29 -2.17 -3.14 2.10
CA TYR A 29 -2.80 -2.04 2.84
C TYR A 29 -3.81 -1.31 1.98
N ALA A 30 -5.07 -1.29 2.41
CA ALA A 30 -6.16 -0.50 1.82
C ALA A 30 -6.84 0.34 2.92
N PRO A 31 -6.35 1.55 3.21
CA PRO A 31 -7.04 2.43 4.13
C PRO A 31 -8.27 3.03 3.45
N SER A 32 -9.43 2.80 4.04
CA SER A 32 -10.59 3.65 3.79
C SER A 32 -10.65 4.65 4.92
N VAL A 33 -10.23 5.90 4.65
CA VAL A 33 -10.42 7.02 5.57
C VAL A 33 -11.51 7.88 4.97
N SER A 34 -12.62 8.03 5.69
CA SER A 34 -13.71 8.89 5.25
C SER A 34 -13.20 10.32 5.02
N ASP A 35 -13.77 11.00 4.02
CA ASP A 35 -13.36 12.37 3.64
C ASP A 35 -13.39 13.33 4.85
N ASN A 36 -14.28 13.08 5.81
CA ASN A 36 -14.48 13.85 7.04
C ASN A 36 -13.32 13.77 8.04
N LEU A 37 -12.38 12.84 7.87
CA LEU A 37 -11.22 12.65 8.76
C LEU A 37 -9.90 13.14 8.15
N ARG A 38 -9.95 13.77 6.97
CA ARG A 38 -8.77 14.35 6.30
C ARG A 38 -8.26 15.62 7.02
N GLY A 39 -6.96 15.90 6.86
CA GLY A 39 -6.35 17.17 7.30
C GLY A 39 -5.91 17.25 8.78
N LYS A 40 -6.14 16.22 9.60
CA LYS A 40 -5.78 16.23 11.04
C LYS A 40 -4.53 15.42 11.40
N GLY A 41 -3.75 14.97 10.41
CA GLY A 41 -2.56 14.13 10.64
C GLY A 41 -2.85 12.69 11.10
N LEU A 42 -4.09 12.38 11.49
CA LEU A 42 -4.52 11.08 12.01
C LEU A 42 -4.18 9.91 11.09
N SER A 43 -4.36 10.08 9.77
CA SER A 43 -4.02 9.04 8.79
C SER A 43 -2.54 8.67 8.79
N GLY A 44 -1.65 9.64 9.04
CA GLY A 44 -0.22 9.38 9.15
C GLY A 44 0.11 8.59 10.41
N TYR A 45 -0.47 8.98 11.55
CA TYR A 45 -0.27 8.28 12.82
C TYR A 45 -0.76 6.82 12.76
N ILE A 46 -1.98 6.61 12.24
CA ILE A 46 -2.54 5.27 12.06
C ILE A 46 -1.65 4.42 11.16
N LEU A 47 -1.18 4.99 10.05
CA LEU A 47 -0.26 4.29 9.16
C LEU A 47 1.03 3.89 9.89
N GLN A 48 1.68 4.81 10.61
CA GLN A 48 2.93 4.48 11.32
C GLN A 48 2.74 3.41 12.39
N HIS A 49 1.61 3.43 13.10
CA HIS A 49 1.29 2.41 14.09
C HIS A 49 1.14 1.02 13.43
N ILE A 50 0.36 0.94 12.35
CA ILE A 50 0.16 -0.29 11.56
C ILE A 50 1.49 -0.83 11.02
N LEU A 51 2.36 0.04 10.50
CA LEU A 51 3.66 -0.38 9.98
C LEU A 51 4.58 -0.89 11.08
N GLY A 52 4.47 -0.36 12.29
CA GLY A 52 5.15 -0.88 13.48
C GLY A 52 4.73 -2.33 13.76
N GLU A 53 3.43 -2.56 13.87
CA GLU A 53 2.89 -3.91 14.14
C GLU A 53 3.27 -4.92 13.04
N LEU A 54 3.18 -4.52 11.77
CA LEU A 54 3.53 -5.41 10.66
C LEU A 54 5.02 -5.78 10.68
N ARG A 55 5.90 -4.82 10.98
CA ARG A 55 7.33 -5.11 11.13
C ARG A 55 7.57 -6.09 12.27
N ASP A 56 6.90 -5.93 13.41
CA ASP A 56 7.04 -6.83 14.55
C ASP A 56 6.54 -8.26 14.22
N MET A 57 5.64 -8.38 13.25
CA MET A 57 5.19 -9.66 12.68
C MET A 57 6.15 -10.26 11.63
N GLY A 58 7.27 -9.60 11.33
CA GLY A 58 8.26 -10.04 10.34
C GLY A 58 7.93 -9.65 8.90
N VAL A 59 7.00 -8.72 8.68
CA VAL A 59 6.75 -8.16 7.36
C VAL A 59 7.87 -7.20 7.00
N GLU A 60 8.37 -7.32 5.77
CA GLU A 60 9.44 -6.49 5.22
C GLU A 60 8.90 -5.46 4.21
N ARG A 61 7.77 -5.77 3.58
CA ARG A 61 7.21 -5.02 2.44
C ARG A 61 5.70 -4.87 2.55
N VAL A 62 5.23 -3.64 2.39
CA VAL A 62 3.80 -3.32 2.38
C VAL A 62 3.40 -2.74 1.04
N PHE A 63 2.49 -3.42 0.34
CA PHE A 63 1.92 -2.99 -0.93
C PHE A 63 0.59 -2.28 -0.70
N LEU A 64 0.22 -1.37 -1.60
CA LEU A 64 -1.16 -0.88 -1.65
C LEU A 64 -2.06 -1.96 -2.25
N TRP A 65 -3.13 -2.31 -1.54
CA TRP A 65 -4.12 -3.23 -2.07
C TRP A 65 -4.96 -2.52 -3.14
N GLY A 66 -4.87 -2.99 -4.38
CA GLY A 66 -5.61 -2.42 -5.51
C GLY A 66 -5.04 -1.09 -6.00
N GLY A 67 -3.82 -0.76 -5.60
CA GLY A 67 -3.12 0.46 -6.00
C GLY A 67 -3.78 1.76 -5.52
N VAL A 68 -3.39 2.87 -6.15
CA VAL A 68 -3.98 4.19 -5.95
C VAL A 68 -4.25 4.86 -7.29
N LYS A 69 -5.47 5.39 -7.50
CA LYS A 69 -5.79 6.14 -8.71
C LYS A 69 -4.79 7.28 -8.92
N SER A 70 -4.17 7.33 -10.09
CA SER A 70 -3.20 8.36 -10.50
C SER A 70 -3.74 9.79 -10.35
N GLN A 71 -5.04 9.96 -10.62
CA GLN A 71 -5.74 11.24 -10.50
C GLN A 71 -6.05 11.63 -9.04
N ASN A 72 -5.95 10.70 -8.08
CA ASN A 72 -6.07 11.01 -6.66
C ASN A 72 -4.75 11.58 -6.12
N THR A 73 -4.38 12.77 -6.61
CA THR A 73 -3.14 13.46 -6.24
C THR A 73 -2.93 13.58 -4.72
N PRO A 74 -3.96 13.85 -3.89
CA PRO A 74 -3.78 13.87 -2.44
C PRO A 74 -3.32 12.52 -1.87
N ALA A 75 -3.92 11.40 -2.30
CA ALA A 75 -3.54 10.07 -1.84
C ALA A 75 -2.13 9.69 -2.33
N VAL A 76 -1.82 9.95 -3.59
CA VAL A 76 -0.47 9.73 -4.15
C VAL A 76 0.58 10.48 -3.34
N LYS A 77 0.37 11.78 -3.08
CA LYS A 77 1.28 12.59 -2.25
C LYS A 77 1.39 12.07 -0.82
N PHE A 78 0.28 11.61 -0.24
CA PHE A 78 0.29 10.99 1.09
C PHE A 78 1.18 9.75 1.13
N TYR A 79 1.05 8.83 0.17
CA TYR A 79 1.85 7.61 0.13
C TYR A 79 3.34 7.91 -0.10
N LEU A 80 3.66 8.79 -1.07
CA LEU A 80 5.03 9.23 -1.33
C LEU A 80 5.67 9.84 -0.08
N LYS A 81 4.95 10.74 0.63
CA LYS A 81 5.43 11.36 1.87
C LYS A 81 5.70 10.34 2.98
N ASN A 82 4.96 9.23 3.02
CA ASN A 82 5.16 8.16 4.01
C ASN A 82 6.17 7.09 3.56
N GLY A 83 6.90 7.34 2.47
CA GLY A 83 7.99 6.47 2.01
C GLY A 83 7.51 5.26 1.21
N PHE A 84 6.29 5.30 0.67
CA PHE A 84 5.95 4.41 -0.44
C PHE A 84 6.55 4.97 -1.73
N TYR A 85 6.86 4.10 -2.67
CA TYR A 85 7.26 4.48 -4.01
C TYR A 85 6.54 3.63 -5.05
N LYS A 86 6.38 4.18 -6.26
CA LYS A 86 5.70 3.53 -7.38
C LYS A 86 6.58 2.41 -7.95
N ILE A 87 5.98 1.23 -8.12
CA ILE A 87 6.63 0.07 -8.74
C ILE A 87 6.04 -0.27 -10.11
N GLY A 88 4.85 0.23 -10.40
CA GLY A 88 4.16 -0.04 -11.64
C GLY A 88 2.86 0.73 -11.75
N GLU A 89 2.12 0.43 -12.80
CA GLU A 89 0.81 0.97 -13.06
C GLU A 89 -0.05 -0.02 -13.83
N PHE A 90 -1.36 0.13 -13.69
CA PHE A 90 -2.34 -0.71 -14.36
C PHE A 90 -3.64 0.06 -14.57
N GLU A 91 -4.41 -0.35 -15.58
CA GLU A 91 -5.72 0.22 -15.89
C GLU A 91 -6.82 -0.59 -15.21
N PHE A 92 -7.59 0.07 -14.34
CA PHE A 92 -8.81 -0.48 -13.74
C PHE A 92 -9.68 0.67 -13.23
N ASP A 93 -10.79 0.97 -13.91
CA ASP A 93 -11.59 2.17 -13.63
C ASP A 93 -10.73 3.46 -13.61
N GLY A 94 -9.82 3.53 -14.60
CA GLY A 94 -8.76 4.52 -14.76
C GLY A 94 -7.35 4.00 -14.38
N LEU A 95 -6.35 4.83 -14.64
CA LEU A 95 -4.95 4.52 -14.34
C LEU A 95 -4.70 4.51 -12.83
N ASN A 96 -4.20 3.38 -12.31
CA ASN A 96 -3.78 3.19 -10.93
C ASN A 96 -2.27 2.96 -10.84
N TYR A 97 -1.68 3.39 -9.74
CA TYR A 97 -0.28 3.11 -9.40
C TYR A 97 -0.20 2.01 -8.36
N ASP A 98 0.57 0.97 -8.65
CA ASP A 98 1.04 0.05 -7.64
C ASP A 98 2.21 0.70 -6.90
N MET A 99 2.13 0.68 -5.57
CA MET A 99 3.15 1.27 -4.70
C MET A 99 3.51 0.31 -3.58
N VAL A 100 4.78 0.36 -3.17
CA VAL A 100 5.31 -0.44 -2.07
C VAL A 100 6.12 0.42 -1.11
N LYS A 101 6.16 0.00 0.16
CA LYS A 101 7.05 0.52 1.20
C LYS A 101 7.80 -0.64 1.85
N TYR A 102 9.12 -0.49 1.99
CA TYR A 102 9.92 -1.36 2.86
C TYR A 102 9.81 -0.86 4.31
N ILE A 103 9.66 -1.78 5.27
CA ILE A 103 9.44 -1.46 6.69
C ILE A 103 10.36 -2.18 7.66
#